data_AF-A0A660RZL9-F1
#
_entry.id   AF-A0A660RZL9-F1
#
_cell.length_a   1.000
_cell.length_b   1.000
_cell.length_c   1.000
_cell.angle_alpha   90.00
_cell.angle_beta   90.00
_cell.angle_gamma   90.00
#
_symmetry.space_group_name_H-M   'P 1'
#
loop_
_entity.id
_entity.type
_entity.pdbx_description
1 polymer ?
#
loop_
_entity_poly.entity_id
_entity_poly.type
_entity_poly.pdbx_seq_one_letter_code
_entity_poly.pdbx_strand_id
1 'polypeptide(L)' 'MEGLDPKILNKLKEKVQRELVQKEKETIEYWLNELIKVYQKNHPTLADFKADIRKYIDRMKNRLEILKTKGF' A
#
# COMPACT_ATOMS: atom_id res chain seq x y z
N MET A 1 -32.49 -18.43 11.94
CA MET A 1 -31.66 -17.66 11.01
C MET A 1 -31.18 -18.63 9.95
N GLU A 2 -31.87 -18.71 8.81
CA GLU A 2 -31.36 -19.46 7.66
C GLU A 2 -30.02 -18.82 7.27
N GLY A 3 -28.94 -19.59 7.43
CA GLY A 3 -27.60 -19.13 7.09
C GLY A 3 -27.47 -18.90 5.59
N LEU A 4 -26.60 -17.96 5.20
CA LEU A 4 -26.24 -17.72 3.80
C LEU A 4 -25.90 -19.06 3.10
N ASP A 5 -26.38 -19.26 1.86
CA ASP A 5 -26.02 -20.43 1.04
C ASP A 5 -24.49 -20.60 1.02
N PRO A 6 -23.95 -21.77 1.39
CA PRO A 6 -22.51 -22.06 1.37
C PRO A 6 -21.82 -21.70 0.05
N LYS A 7 -22.51 -21.84 -1.09
CA LYS A 7 -22.00 -21.44 -2.41
C LYS A 7 -21.85 -19.93 -2.54
N ILE A 8 -22.80 -19.16 -2.01
CA ILE A 8 -22.74 -17.70 -1.98
C ILE A 8 -21.62 -17.26 -1.04
N LEU A 9 -21.50 -17.90 0.13
CA LEU A 9 -20.43 -17.61 1.08
C LEU A 9 -19.03 -17.86 0.48
N ASN A 10 -18.86 -18.96 -0.25
CA ASN A 10 -17.59 -19.26 -0.93
C ASN A 10 -17.25 -18.23 -2.01
N LYS A 11 -18.23 -17.84 -2.83
CA LYS A 11 -18.03 -16.78 -3.84
C LYS A 11 -17.66 -15.44 -3.19
N LEU A 12 -18.27 -15.09 -2.05
CA LEU A 12 -17.94 -13.88 -1.31
C LEU A 12 -16.51 -13.93 -0.77
N LYS A 13 -16.10 -15.06 -0.17
CA LYS A 13 -14.72 -15.26 0.30
C LYS A 13 -13.69 -15.13 -0.82
N GLU A 14 -13.95 -15.75 -1.96
CA GLU A 14 -13.07 -15.64 -3.14
C GLU A 14 -12.95 -14.20 -3.63
N LYS A 15 -14.08 -13.47 -3.68
CA LYS A 15 -14.09 -12.05 -4.07
C LYS A 15 -13.27 -11.20 -3.11
N VAL A 16 -13.50 -11.35 -1.80
CA VAL A 16 -12.74 -10.63 -0.76
C VAL A 16 -11.25 -10.94 -0.87
N GLN A 17 -10.88 -12.21 -1.05
CA GLN A 17 -9.48 -12.60 -1.19
C GLN A 17 -8.84 -11.95 -2.42
N ARG A 18 -9.53 -11.91 -3.56
CA ARG A 18 -9.05 -11.25 -4.77
C ARG A 18 -8.86 -9.75 -4.56
N GLU A 19 -9.81 -9.09 -3.90
CA GLU A 19 -9.72 -7.66 -3.60
C GLU A 19 -8.57 -7.34 -2.63
N LEU A 20 -8.35 -8.18 -1.63
CA LEU A 20 -7.20 -8.05 -0.71
C LEU A 20 -5.87 -8.19 -1.44
N VAL A 21 -5.72 -9.23 -2.26
CA VAL A 21 -4.51 -9.46 -3.07
C VAL A 21 -4.28 -8.30 -4.04
N GLN A 22 -5.34 -7.81 -4.70
CA GLN A 22 -5.23 -6.68 -5.62
C GLN A 22 -4.80 -5.39 -4.90
N LYS A 23 -5.39 -5.11 -3.73
CA LYS A 23 -5.02 -3.96 -2.90
C LYS A 23 -3.57 -4.02 -2.41
N GLU A 24 -3.11 -5.21 -2.01
CA GLU A 24 -1.73 -5.43 -1.62
C GLU A 24 -0.79 -5.18 -2.79
N LYS A 25 -1.08 -5.75 -3.97
CA LYS A 25 -0.31 -5.54 -5.19
C LYS A 25 -0.18 -4.05 -5.53
N GLU A 26 -1.30 -3.34 -5.59
CA GLU A 26 -1.32 -1.89 -5.90
C GLU A 26 -0.53 -1.08 -4.88
N THR A 27 -0.62 -1.46 -3.60
CA THR A 27 0.14 -0.80 -2.52
C THR A 27 1.64 -1.01 -2.70
N ILE A 28 2.07 -2.23 -3.00
CA ILE A 28 3.48 -2.56 -3.22
C ILE A 28 4.01 -1.86 -4.48
N GLU A 29 3.29 -1.94 -5.60
CA GLU A 29 3.66 -1.29 -6.87
C GLU A 29 3.83 0.21 -6.71
N TYR A 30 2.90 0.87 -6.00
CA TYR A 30 2.99 2.30 -5.70
C TYR A 30 4.28 2.62 -4.94
N TRP A 31 4.56 1.95 -3.82
CA TRP A 31 5.72 2.25 -3.00
C TRP A 31 7.04 1.92 -3.70
N LEU A 32 7.09 0.82 -4.46
CA LEU A 32 8.23 0.47 -5.29
C LEU A 32 8.53 1.58 -6.31
N ASN A 33 7.51 2.03 -7.05
CA ASN A 33 7.66 3.10 -8.03
C ASN A 33 8.14 4.41 -7.40
N GLU A 34 7.63 4.76 -6.22
CA GLU A 34 8.08 5.95 -5.50
C GLU A 34 9.54 5.84 -5.03
N LEU A 35 9.98 4.66 -4.60
CA LEU A 35 11.37 4.43 -4.24
C LEU A 35 12.29 4.47 -5.47
N ILE A 36 11.87 3.87 -6.58
CA ILE A 36 12.60 3.91 -7.87
C ILE A 36 12.81 5.36 -8.31
N LYS A 37 11.79 6.23 -8.19
CA LYS A 37 11.91 7.66 -8.51
C LYS A 37 12.97 8.36 -7.67
N VAL A 38 13.08 8.02 -6.37
CA VAL A 38 14.16 8.54 -5.53
C VAL A 38 15.50 8.01 -6.05
N TYR A 39 15.62 6.70 -6.26
CA TYR A 39 16.88 6.09 -6.69
C TYR A 39 17.40 6.58 -8.06
N GLN A 40 16.50 6.80 -9.02
CA GLN A 40 16.86 7.24 -10.38
C GLN A 40 17.18 8.73 -10.49
N LYS A 41 16.89 9.52 -9.45
CA LYS A 41 17.17 10.95 -9.46
C LYS A 41 18.66 11.19 -9.32
N ASN A 42 19.22 12.04 -10.17
CA ASN A 42 20.61 12.48 -10.04
C ASN A 42 20.71 13.47 -8.87
N HIS A 43 21.08 12.97 -7.69
CA HIS A 43 21.31 13.79 -6.50
C HIS A 43 22.72 14.40 -6.53
N PRO A 44 22.85 15.74 -6.47
CA PRO A 44 24.15 16.41 -6.43
C PRO A 44 24.96 16.06 -5.18
N THR A 45 24.27 15.82 -4.05
CA THR A 45 24.91 15.50 -2.78
C THR A 45 24.18 14.35 -2.06
N LEU A 46 24.88 13.72 -1.10
CA LEU A 46 24.28 12.76 -0.18
C LEU A 46 23.16 13.40 0.66
N ALA A 47 23.26 14.69 0.97
CA ALA A 47 22.23 15.40 1.72
C ALA A 47 20.91 15.48 0.92
N ASP A 48 21.00 15.74 -0.39
CA ASP A 48 19.82 15.77 -1.28
C ASP A 48 19.14 14.39 -1.37
N PHE A 49 19.94 13.32 -1.49
CA PHE A 49 19.42 11.95 -1.46
C PHE A 49 18.71 11.63 -0.13
N LYS A 50 19.35 11.95 1.00
CA LYS A 50 18.76 11.74 2.34
C LYS A 50 17.46 12.53 2.52
N ALA A 51 17.38 13.74 1.99
CA ALA A 51 16.17 14.56 2.05
C ALA A 51 15.02 13.92 1.26
N ASP A 52 15.27 13.38 0.07
CA ASP A 52 14.23 12.71 -0.72
C ASP A 52 13.81 11.35 -0.12
N ILE A 53 14.75 10.58 0.44
CA ILE A 53 14.45 9.38 1.23
C ILE A 53 13.60 9.74 2.45
N ARG A 54 13.89 10.85 3.12
CA ARG A 54 13.09 11.32 4.27
C ARG A 54 11.64 11.61 3.86
N LYS A 55 11.43 12.30 2.73
CA LYS A 55 10.09 12.53 2.16
C LYS A 55 9.37 11.22 1.84
N TYR A 56 10.06 10.24 1.27
CA TYR A 56 9.50 8.90 1.02
C TYR A 56 9.03 8.23 2.33
N ILE A 57 9.89 8.20 3.36
CA ILE A 57 9.58 7.63 4.67
C ILE A 57 8.39 8.34 5.33
N ASP A 58 8.37 9.67 5.31
CA ASP A 58 7.31 10.45 5.94
C ASP A 58 5.95 10.21 5.25
N ARG A 59 5.93 10.06 3.92
CA ARG A 59 4.73 9.63 3.20
C ARG A 59 4.24 8.25 3.62
N MET A 60 5.14 7.27 3.78
CA MET A 60 4.77 5.93 4.25
C MET A 60 4.18 5.98 5.67
N LYS A 61 4.82 6.71 6.58
CA LYS A 61 4.34 6.89 7.95
C LYS A 61 2.97 7.54 8.00
N ASN A 62 2.75 8.60 7.22
CA ASN A 62 1.45 9.26 7.15
C ASN A 62 0.36 8.33 6.62
N ARG A 63 0.65 7.53 5.59
CA ARG A 63 -0.32 6.55 5.07
C ARG A 63 -0.64 5.47 6.11
N LEU A 64 0.37 4.98 6.83
CA LEU A 64 0.18 4.02 7.92
C LEU A 64 -0.68 4.61 9.04
N GLU A 65 -0.42 5.86 9.43
CA GLU A 65 -1.19 6.55 10.47
C GLU A 65 -2.65 6.74 10.07
N ILE A 66 -2.90 7.13 8.82
CA ILE A 66 -4.26 7.22 8.27
C ILE A 66 -4.97 5.86 8.35
N LEU A 67 -4.29 4.76 7.99
CA LEU A 67 -4.87 3.42 8.05
C LEU A 67 -5.15 2.95 9.49
N LYS A 68 -4.35 3.39 10.46
CA LYS A 68 -4.58 3.11 11.89
C LYS A 68 -5.73 3.92 12.48
N THR A 69 -5.83 5.21 12.12
CA THR A 69 -6.74 6.18 12.74
C THR A 69 -8.10 6.28 12.05
N LYS A 70 -8.13 6.08 10.74
CA LYS A 70 -9.34 6.08 9.92
C LYS A 70 -9.77 4.67 9.52
N GLY A 71 -9.26 3.65 10.21
CA GLY A 71 -9.65 2.26 9.98
C GLY A 71 -11.17 2.09 10.11
N PHE A 72 -11.74 1.21 9.30
CA PHE A 72 -13.02 0.60 9.62
C PHE A 72 -12.98 -0.05 11.01
#